data_AF-A0A920RPE6-F1
#
_entry.id   AF-A0A920RPE6-F1
#
_cell.length_a   1.000
_cell.length_b   1.000
_cell.length_c   1.000
_cell.angle_alpha   90.00
_cell.angle_beta   90.00
_cell.angle_gamma   90.00
#
_symmetry.space_group_name_H-M   'P 1'
#
loop_
_entity.id
_entity.type
_entity.pdbx_description
1 polymer ?
#
loop_
_entity_poly.entity_id
_entity_poly.type
_entity_poly.pdbx_seq_one_letter_code
_entity_poly.pdbx_strand_id
1 'polypeptide(L)'
;MFAAAYSSFLVNSMIGGFILADGLGLGSRPDQPATRAMTVTVLVIGMGVALLVIKLGFDPVPAVVAAQAVTVLAAPLTAWALIWLTNRQDIMGQDTNKPLTNLLAWTGFVLLLAMAAYTAFAKVLPKISDWLEATP
;
A
#
# COMPACT_ATOMS: atom_id res chain seq x y z
N MET A 1 -3.71 22.61 -0.10
CA MET A 1 -4.38 21.29 -0.14
C MET A 1 -4.25 20.60 -1.50
N PHE A 2 -4.63 21.22 -2.62
CA PHE A 2 -4.57 20.59 -3.94
C PHE A 2 -3.19 20.06 -4.36
N ALA A 3 -2.11 20.83 -4.14
CA ALA A 3 -0.75 20.38 -4.48
C ALA A 3 -0.31 19.12 -3.70
N ALA A 4 -0.59 19.08 -2.39
CA ALA A 4 -0.27 17.94 -1.54
C ALA A 4 -1.10 16.70 -1.93
N ALA A 5 -2.40 16.88 -2.21
CA ALA A 5 -3.28 15.81 -2.65
C ALA A 5 -2.84 15.24 -4.01
N TYR A 6 -2.50 16.09 -4.98
CA TYR A 6 -2.04 15.66 -6.30
C TYR A 6 -0.71 14.92 -6.23
N SER A 7 0.25 15.40 -5.43
CA SER A 7 1.54 14.74 -5.22
C SER A 7 1.37 13.35 -4.60
N SER A 8 0.60 13.24 -3.52
CA SER A 8 0.37 11.93 -2.86
C SER A 8 -0.41 10.96 -3.74
N PHE A 9 -1.42 11.46 -4.47
CA PHE A 9 -2.21 10.64 -5.39
C PHE A 9 -1.35 10.09 -6.52
N LEU A 10 -0.56 10.95 -7.19
CA LEU A 10 0.33 10.53 -8.25
C LEU A 10 1.37 9.52 -7.76
N VAL A 11 2.00 9.76 -6.61
CA VAL A 11 3.01 8.84 -6.07
C VAL A 11 2.41 7.46 -5.76
N ASN A 12 1.24 7.41 -5.12
CA ASN A 12 0.57 6.15 -4.82
C ASN A 12 0.17 5.39 -6.10
N SER A 13 -0.35 6.09 -7.11
CA SER A 13 -0.69 5.47 -8.39
C SER A 13 0.54 5.01 -9.17
N MET A 14 1.66 5.75 -9.10
CA MET A 14 2.93 5.31 -9.69
C MET A 14 3.42 4.03 -9.03
N ILE A 15 3.47 3.97 -7.69
CA ILE A 15 3.89 2.76 -6.96
C ILE A 15 3.01 1.56 -7.36
N GLY A 16 1.68 1.74 -7.42
CA GLY A 16 0.76 0.70 -7.87
C GLY A 16 1.00 0.26 -9.32
N GLY A 17 1.19 1.22 -10.23
CA GLY A 17 1.50 0.96 -11.64
C GLY A 17 2.84 0.24 -11.83
N PHE A 18 3.85 0.59 -11.02
CA PHE A 18 5.16 -0.08 -10.99
C PHE A 18 5.04 -1.53 -10.57
N ILE A 19 4.42 -1.79 -9.42
CA ILE A 19 4.26 -3.15 -8.88
C ILE A 19 3.48 -4.01 -9.87
N LEU A 20 2.45 -3.44 -10.51
CA LEU A 20 1.64 -4.16 -11.47
C LEU A 20 2.38 -4.44 -12.79
N ALA A 21 3.18 -3.49 -13.29
CA ALA A 21 4.03 -3.71 -14.47
C ALA A 21 5.15 -4.74 -14.21
N ASP A 22 5.77 -4.68 -13.03
CA ASP A 22 6.80 -5.62 -12.58
C ASP A 22 6.21 -7.03 -12.40
N GLY A 23 5.03 -7.14 -11.80
CA GLY A 23 4.30 -8.40 -11.65
C GLY A 23 3.85 -9.04 -12.98
N LEU A 24 3.62 -8.24 -14.02
CA LEU A 24 3.31 -8.73 -15.38
C LEU A 24 4.57 -8.97 -16.24
N GLY A 25 5.77 -8.67 -15.73
CA GLY A 25 7.04 -8.80 -16.46
C GLY A 25 7.22 -7.79 -17.60
N LEU A 26 6.41 -6.73 -17.63
CA LEU A 26 6.37 -5.75 -18.72
C LEU A 26 7.38 -4.60 -18.56
N GLY A 27 8.08 -4.53 -17.42
CA GLY A 27 9.21 -3.64 -17.21
C GLY A 27 9.30 -3.07 -15.79
N SER A 28 10.53 -2.95 -15.28
CA SER A 28 10.82 -2.51 -13.90
C SER A 28 11.34 -1.06 -13.82
N ARG A 29 11.33 -0.29 -14.92
CA ARG A 29 11.84 1.09 -14.96
C ARG A 29 10.74 2.15 -15.12
N PRO A 30 10.87 3.31 -14.46
CA PRO A 30 9.97 4.46 -14.59
C PRO A 30 9.81 5.05 -15.97
N ASP A 31 10.86 5.05 -16.79
CA ASP A 31 10.82 5.71 -18.09
C ASP A 31 10.23 4.84 -19.20
N GLN A 32 9.94 3.56 -18.91
CA GLN A 32 9.40 2.65 -19.90
C GLN A 32 7.92 2.96 -20.20
N PRO A 33 7.53 2.94 -21.49
CA PRO A 33 6.16 3.25 -21.90
C PRO A 33 5.14 2.28 -21.29
N ALA A 34 5.52 1.02 -21.07
CA ALA A 34 4.67 0.01 -20.44
C ALA A 34 4.31 0.38 -18.99
N THR A 35 5.28 0.76 -18.17
CA THR A 35 5.07 1.16 -16.78
C THR A 35 4.24 2.44 -16.65
N ARG A 36 4.46 3.37 -17.57
CA ARG A 36 3.65 4.59 -17.68
C ARG A 36 2.21 4.28 -18.06
N ALA A 37 1.99 3.36 -19.01
CA ALA A 37 0.66 2.89 -19.37
C ALA A 37 -0.06 2.25 -18.18
N MET A 38 0.62 1.38 -17.41
CA MET A 38 0.02 0.76 -16.21
C MET A 38 -0.33 1.80 -15.14
N THR A 39 0.53 2.80 -14.93
CA THR A 39 0.23 3.90 -14.00
C THR A 39 -1.03 4.67 -14.44
N VAL A 40 -1.16 4.97 -15.73
CA VAL A 40 -2.35 5.62 -16.29
C VAL A 40 -3.59 4.74 -16.11
N THR A 41 -3.47 3.43 -16.32
CA THR A 41 -4.56 2.47 -16.08
C THR A 41 -5.01 2.50 -14.62
N VAL A 42 -4.08 2.47 -13.66
CA VAL A 42 -4.40 2.57 -12.22
C VAL A 42 -5.12 3.89 -11.91
N LEU A 43 -4.68 5.01 -12.49
CA LEU A 43 -5.34 6.31 -12.34
C LEU A 43 -6.77 6.31 -12.89
N VAL A 44 -6.98 5.74 -14.07
CA VAL A 44 -8.30 5.63 -14.71
C VAL A 44 -9.24 4.75 -13.88
N ILE A 45 -8.75 3.63 -13.33
CA ILE A 45 -9.52 2.77 -12.42
C ILE A 45 -9.90 3.56 -11.16
N GLY A 46 -8.96 4.25 -10.52
CA GLY A 46 -9.22 5.07 -9.34
C GLY A 46 -10.27 6.16 -9.60
N MET A 47 -10.19 6.83 -10.75
CA MET A 47 -11.20 7.79 -11.20
C MET A 47 -12.58 7.12 -11.38
N GLY A 48 -12.63 5.94 -11.98
CA GLY A 48 -13.88 5.18 -12.16
C GLY A 48 -14.54 4.84 -10.82
N VAL A 49 -13.77 4.35 -9.86
CA VAL A 49 -14.27 4.07 -8.50
C VAL A 49 -14.79 5.33 -7.83
N ALA A 50 -14.05 6.45 -7.90
CA ALA A 50 -14.48 7.72 -7.32
C ALA A 50 -15.80 8.22 -7.93
N LEU A 51 -15.93 8.17 -9.26
CA LEU A 51 -17.16 8.55 -9.95
C LEU A 51 -18.35 7.65 -9.58
N LEU A 52 -18.13 6.35 -9.39
CA LEU A 52 -19.15 5.41 -8.94
C LEU A 52 -19.63 5.76 -7.52
N VAL A 53 -18.71 5.97 -6.57
CA VAL A 53 -19.06 6.36 -5.19
C VAL A 53 -19.90 7.64 -5.17
N ILE A 54 -19.52 8.64 -5.97
CA ILE A 54 -20.28 9.90 -6.10
C ILE A 54 -21.67 9.65 -6.71
N LYS A 55 -21.77 8.84 -7.78
CA LYS A 55 -23.06 8.55 -8.42
C LYS A 55 -24.01 7.71 -7.57
N LEU A 56 -23.48 6.78 -6.79
CA LEU A 56 -24.26 5.93 -5.88
C LEU A 56 -24.62 6.64 -4.57
N GLY A 57 -24.09 7.84 -4.32
CA GLY A 57 -24.30 8.59 -3.08
C GLY A 57 -23.72 7.89 -1.85
N PHE A 58 -22.77 6.96 -2.04
CA PHE A 58 -22.12 6.27 -0.93
C PHE A 58 -21.23 7.23 -0.17
N ASP A 59 -21.20 7.09 1.15
CA ASP A 59 -20.21 7.79 1.95
C ASP A 59 -18.79 7.40 1.46
N PRO A 60 -17.87 8.35 1.32
CA PRO A 60 -16.48 8.04 0.99
C PRO A 60 -15.75 7.37 2.16
N VAL A 61 -16.29 7.46 3.39
CA VAL A 61 -15.66 6.97 4.61
C VAL A 61 -15.43 5.46 4.56
N PRO A 62 -16.41 4.59 4.25
CA PRO A 62 -16.20 3.15 4.10
C PRO A 62 -15.16 2.79 3.02
N ALA A 63 -15.16 3.48 1.87
CA ALA A 63 -14.17 3.24 0.82
C ALA A 63 -12.74 3.55 1.30
N VAL A 64 -12.57 4.62 2.07
CA VAL A 64 -11.29 4.98 2.69
C VAL A 64 -10.87 3.96 3.75
N VAL A 65 -11.80 3.49 4.60
CA VAL A 65 -11.50 2.46 5.62
C VAL A 65 -11.10 1.15 4.96
N ALA A 66 -11.79 0.73 3.90
CA ALA A 66 -11.44 -0.47 3.13
C ALA A 66 -10.03 -0.35 2.52
N ALA A 67 -9.70 0.78 1.90
CA ALA A 67 -8.36 1.03 1.36
C ALA A 67 -7.27 1.00 2.45
N GLN A 68 -7.55 1.57 3.62
CA GLN A 68 -6.65 1.50 4.78
C GLN A 68 -6.47 0.08 5.29
N ALA A 69 -7.55 -0.72 5.39
CA ALA A 69 -7.47 -2.11 5.81
C ALA A 69 -6.52 -2.92 4.92
N VAL A 70 -6.62 -2.75 3.59
CA VAL A 70 -5.70 -3.42 2.64
C VAL A 70 -4.26 -2.96 2.85
N THR A 71 -4.03 -1.66 3.06
CA THR A 71 -2.68 -1.11 3.24
C THR A 71 -2.05 -1.55 4.56
N VAL A 72 -2.85 -1.64 5.62
CA VAL A 72 -2.42 -2.14 6.94
C VAL A 72 -1.94 -3.59 6.87
N LEU A 73 -2.53 -4.41 6.01
CA LEU A 73 -2.09 -5.78 5.75
C LEU A 73 -0.87 -5.84 4.81
N ALA A 74 -0.83 -4.98 3.80
CA ALA A 74 0.27 -4.93 2.83
C ALA A 74 1.60 -4.46 3.45
N ALA A 75 1.56 -3.47 4.35
CA ALA A 75 2.76 -2.89 4.97
C ALA A 75 3.65 -3.91 5.74
N PRO A 76 3.12 -4.78 6.62
CA PRO A 76 3.95 -5.80 7.28
C PRO A 76 4.45 -6.85 6.28
N LEU A 77 3.68 -7.20 5.25
CA LEU A 77 4.13 -8.12 4.21
C LEU A 77 5.35 -7.58 3.46
N THR A 78 5.32 -6.31 3.05
CA THR A 78 6.43 -5.67 2.34
C THR A 78 7.65 -5.47 3.25
N ALA A 79 7.44 -5.07 4.51
CA ALA A 79 8.52 -4.94 5.48
C ALA A 79 9.22 -6.29 5.75
N TRP A 80 8.45 -7.37 5.89
CA TRP A 80 8.98 -8.71 6.02
C TRP A 80 9.82 -9.12 4.80
N ALA A 81 9.27 -8.92 3.58
CA ALA A 81 9.98 -9.22 2.34
C ALA A 81 11.32 -8.46 2.24
N LEU A 82 11.33 -7.18 2.63
CA LEU A 82 12.55 -6.37 2.66
C LEU A 82 13.58 -6.89 3.65
N ILE A 83 13.19 -7.24 4.88
CA ILE A 83 14.09 -7.80 5.89
C ILE A 83 14.65 -9.15 5.42
N TRP A 84 13.82 -9.98 4.82
CA TRP A 84 14.23 -11.27 4.28
C TRP A 84 15.24 -11.12 3.12
N LEU A 85 14.97 -10.19 2.20
CA LEU A 85 15.83 -9.90 1.05
C LEU A 85 17.18 -9.32 1.50
N THR A 86 17.16 -8.36 2.41
CA THR A 86 18.37 -7.65 2.91
C THR A 86 19.26 -8.52 3.80
N ASN A 87 18.72 -9.60 4.39
CA ASN A 87 19.48 -10.58 5.15
C ASN A 87 20.08 -11.70 4.26
N ARG A 88 19.70 -11.81 2.99
CA ARG A 88 20.29 -12.78 2.07
C ARG A 88 21.61 -12.27 1.48
N GLN A 89 22.72 -12.88 1.92
CA GLN A 89 24.04 -12.66 1.33
C GLN A 89 24.11 -13.01 -0.16
N ASP A 90 23.28 -13.96 -0.60
CA ASP A 90 23.16 -14.38 -1.99
C ASP A 90 22.64 -13.26 -2.92
N ILE A 91 21.88 -12.30 -2.38
CA ILE A 91 21.28 -11.20 -3.16
C ILE A 91 21.97 -9.87 -2.87
N MET A 92 22.30 -9.60 -1.60
CA MET A 92 22.91 -8.34 -1.15
C MET A 92 24.46 -8.36 -1.19
N GLY A 93 25.08 -9.53 -1.32
CA GLY A 93 26.54 -9.68 -1.36
C GLY A 93 27.22 -9.07 -0.13
N GLN A 94 28.14 -8.13 -0.36
CA GLN A 94 28.92 -7.47 0.69
C GLN A 94 28.12 -6.42 1.48
N ASP A 95 26.97 -5.96 0.97
CA ASP A 95 26.08 -4.99 1.61
C ASP A 95 24.99 -5.64 2.46
N THR A 96 25.21 -6.89 2.86
CA THR A 96 24.28 -7.62 3.74
C THR A 96 24.14 -6.89 5.08
N ASN A 97 22.92 -6.93 5.60
CA ASN A 97 22.57 -6.23 6.82
C ASN A 97 23.51 -6.61 7.98
N LYS A 98 24.24 -5.62 8.51
CA LYS A 98 25.05 -5.79 9.72
C LYS A 98 24.13 -6.08 10.92
N PRO A 99 24.61 -6.76 11.98
CA PRO A 99 23.78 -7.09 13.14
C PRO A 99 23.10 -5.88 13.78
N LEU A 100 23.74 -4.70 13.73
CA LEU A 100 23.14 -3.44 14.19
C LEU A 100 21.95 -2.98 13.32
N THR A 101 22.09 -3.04 12.00
CA THR A 101 21.02 -2.66 11.07
C THR A 101 19.88 -3.68 11.08
N ASN A 102 20.20 -4.97 11.30
CA ASN A 102 19.19 -6.00 11.49
C ASN A 102 18.39 -5.78 12.79
N LEU A 103 19.04 -5.41 13.89
CA LEU A 103 18.35 -5.04 15.14
C LEU A 103 17.39 -3.87 14.94
N LEU A 104 17.82 -2.82 14.22
CA LEU A 104 16.96 -1.68 13.88
C LEU A 104 15.80 -2.08 12.96
N ALA A 105 16.06 -2.93 11.95
CA ALA A 105 15.04 -3.40 11.03
C ALA A 105 13.96 -4.23 11.76
N TRP A 106 14.38 -5.14 12.65
CA TRP A 106 13.46 -5.90 13.50
C TRP A 106 12.69 -5.01 14.47
N THR A 107 13.33 -4.01 15.08
CA THR A 107 12.65 -3.04 15.95
C THR A 107 11.59 -2.25 15.17
N GLY A 108 11.93 -1.76 13.98
CA GLY A 108 11.00 -1.07 13.09
C GLY A 108 9.85 -1.98 12.63
N PHE A 109 10.14 -3.25 12.34
CA PHE A 109 9.13 -4.23 11.97
C PHE A 109 8.13 -4.52 13.10
N VAL A 110 8.61 -4.70 14.33
CA VAL A 110 7.75 -4.87 15.51
C VAL A 110 6.88 -3.64 15.75
N LEU A 111 7.45 -2.43 15.60
CA LEU A 111 6.70 -1.18 15.71
C LEU A 111 5.64 -1.05 14.61
N LEU A 112 5.98 -1.43 13.37
CA LEU A 112 5.05 -1.45 12.25
C LEU A 112 3.91 -2.45 12.48
N LEU A 113 4.21 -3.65 12.99
CA LEU A 113 3.18 -4.63 13.39
C LEU A 113 2.26 -4.08 14.48
N ALA A 114 2.81 -3.39 15.48
CA ALA A 114 2.01 -2.76 16.53
C ALA A 114 1.08 -1.66 15.96
N MET A 115 1.58 -0.82 15.04
CA MET A 115 0.76 0.20 14.37
C MET A 115 -0.30 -0.42 13.44
N ALA A 116 0.05 -1.49 12.73
CA ALA A 116 -0.87 -2.22 11.87
C ALA A 116 -2.01 -2.84 12.71
N ALA A 117 -1.66 -3.51 13.82
CA ALA A 117 -2.63 -4.05 14.76
C ALA A 117 -3.52 -2.93 15.33
N TYR A 118 -2.94 -1.84 15.81
CA TYR A 118 -3.71 -0.70 16.31
C TYR A 118 -4.67 -0.15 15.25
N THR A 119 -4.23 0.02 14.00
CA THR A 119 -5.09 0.55 12.93
C THR A 119 -6.20 -0.44 12.56
N ALA A 120 -5.90 -1.74 12.51
CA ALA A 120 -6.89 -2.78 12.27
C ALA A 120 -7.95 -2.82 13.38
N PHE A 121 -7.54 -2.83 14.65
CA PHE A 121 -8.48 -2.92 15.77
C PHE A 121 -9.20 -1.59 16.07
N ALA A 122 -8.54 -0.44 15.93
CA ALA A 122 -9.11 0.85 16.31
C ALA A 122 -9.83 1.59 15.18
N LYS A 123 -9.51 1.32 13.90
CA LYS A 123 -10.16 2.00 12.76
C LYS A 123 -10.98 1.09 11.88
N VAL A 124 -10.52 -0.16 11.68
CA VAL A 124 -11.19 -1.10 10.78
C VAL A 124 -12.29 -1.86 11.51
N LEU A 125 -12.02 -2.40 12.70
CA LEU A 125 -12.98 -3.17 13.50
C LEU A 125 -14.27 -2.38 13.86
N PRO A 126 -14.22 -1.14 14.39
CA PRO A 126 -15.45 -0.43 14.76
C PRO A 126 -16.28 -0.05 13.53
N LYS A 127 -15.64 0.24 12.40
CA LYS A 127 -16.36 0.54 11.16
C LYS A 127 -17.05 -0.70 10.58
N ILE A 128 -16.47 -1.88 10.79
CA ILE A 128 -17.08 -3.16 10.40
C ILE A 128 -18.23 -3.53 11.34
N SER A 129 -18.12 -3.27 12.65
CA SER A 129 -19.24 -3.46 13.57
C SER A 129 -20.40 -2.50 13.28
N ASP A 130 -20.11 -1.24 12.96
CA ASP A 130 -21.14 -0.27 12.52
C ASP A 130 -21.88 -0.77 11.27
N TRP A 131 -21.17 -1.43 10.33
CA TRP A 131 -21.78 -2.03 9.13
C TRP A 131 -22.62 -3.27 9.44
N LEU A 132 -22.18 -4.11 10.38
CA LEU A 132 -22.93 -5.29 10.85
C LEU A 132 -24.19 -4.90 11.62
N GLU A 133 -24.16 -3.80 12.38
CA GLU A 133 -25.32 -3.26 13.10
C GLU A 133 -26.27 -2.45 12.20
N ALA A 134 -25.77 -1.90 11.08
CA ALA A 134 -26.57 -1.16 10.09
C ALA A 134 -27.29 -2.04 9.07
N THR A 135 -27.24 -3.38 9.20
CA THR A 135 -28.03 -4.30 8.37
C THR A 135 -29.29 -4.71 9.16
N PRO A 136 -30.50 -4.44 8.67
CA PRO A 136 -31.74 -4.90 9.32
C PRO A 136 -31.93 -6.42 9.24
#